data_AF-A0A2V3A3Z8-F1
#
_entry.id   AF-A0A2V3A3Z8-F1
#
_cell.length_a   1.000
_cell.length_b   1.000
_cell.length_c   1.000
_cell.angle_alpha   90.00
_cell.angle_beta   90.00
_cell.angle_gamma   90.00
#
_symmetry.space_group_name_H-M   'P 1'
#
loop_
_entity.id
_entity.type
_entity.pdbx_description
1 polymer ?
#
loop_
_entity_poly.entity_id
_entity_poly.type
_entity_poly.pdbx_seq_one_letter_code
_entity_poly.pdbx_strand_id
1 'polypeptide(L)'
;MSKRNPCKGCVDSVIVTEEVIRELVRDTEENAMLIVSEEVYQARISACESCDSLRYGTTCAHSGCIVRYRAKFKNKSCPFSGKPKWDKVS
;
A
#
# COMPACT_ATOMS: atom_id res chain seq x y z
N MET A 1 4.64 -2.83 -40.09
CA MET A 1 3.83 -2.71 -38.86
C MET A 1 4.40 -3.63 -37.80
N SER A 2 5.10 -3.11 -36.79
CA SER A 2 5.66 -3.95 -35.71
C SER A 2 4.54 -4.52 -34.85
N LYS A 3 4.46 -5.85 -34.77
CA LYS A 3 3.58 -6.56 -33.84
C LYS A 3 3.93 -6.11 -32.41
N ARG A 4 3.04 -5.33 -31.79
CA ARG A 4 3.16 -5.00 -30.37
C ARG A 4 2.76 -6.24 -29.59
N ASN A 5 3.73 -6.98 -29.04
CA ASN A 5 3.41 -7.95 -28.01
C ASN A 5 2.67 -7.20 -26.89
N PRO A 6 1.55 -7.72 -26.38
CA PRO A 6 0.88 -7.10 -25.25
C PRO A 6 1.89 -6.94 -24.11
N CYS A 7 1.95 -5.75 -23.53
CA CYS A 7 2.83 -5.51 -22.40
C CYS A 7 2.43 -6.48 -21.28
N LYS A 8 3.37 -7.10 -20.55
CA LYS A 8 3.03 -7.98 -19.42
C LYS A 8 2.06 -7.31 -18.44
N GLY A 9 2.18 -5.99 -18.23
CA GLY A 9 1.27 -5.21 -17.39
C GLY A 9 -0.12 -4.92 -17.98
N CYS A 10 -0.37 -5.23 -19.26
CA CYS A 10 -1.62 -4.99 -19.96
C CYS A 10 -2.56 -6.21 -19.91
N VAL A 11 -2.02 -7.37 -19.52
CA VAL A 11 -2.72 -8.67 -19.51
C VAL A 11 -2.81 -9.29 -18.12
N ASP A 12 -2.05 -8.79 -17.16
CA ASP A 12 -1.90 -9.43 -15.85
C ASP A 12 -2.58 -8.58 -14.76
N SER A 13 -3.75 -9.03 -14.30
CA SER A 13 -4.43 -8.45 -13.15
C SER A 13 -3.88 -9.09 -11.88
N VAL A 14 -2.76 -8.56 -11.37
CA VAL A 14 -2.24 -8.98 -10.06
C VAL A 14 -3.11 -8.34 -8.98
N ILE A 15 -4.21 -9.00 -8.65
CA ILE A 15 -5.05 -8.65 -7.51
C ILE A 15 -4.40 -9.28 -6.28
N VAL A 16 -3.73 -8.47 -5.48
CA VAL A 16 -3.20 -8.91 -4.19
C VAL A 16 -4.35 -8.91 -3.18
N THR A 17 -4.68 -10.08 -2.65
CA THR A 17 -5.75 -10.24 -1.66
C THR A 17 -5.29 -9.83 -0.26
N GLU A 18 -6.25 -9.61 0.63
CA GLU A 18 -5.96 -9.29 2.03
C GLU A 18 -5.20 -10.40 2.75
N GLU A 19 -5.41 -11.65 2.35
CA GLU A 19 -4.71 -12.81 2.91
C GLU A 19 -3.22 -12.76 2.55
N VAL A 20 -2.90 -12.45 1.30
CA VAL A 20 -1.50 -12.32 0.84
C VAL A 20 -0.82 -11.14 1.52
N ILE A 21 -1.53 -10.01 1.70
CA ILE A 21 -1.00 -8.86 2.45
C ILE A 21 -0.75 -9.26 3.91
N ARG A 22 -1.68 -10.01 4.52
CA ARG A 22 -1.52 -10.51 5.89
C ARG A 22 -0.35 -11.48 6.01
N GLU A 23 -0.12 -12.37 5.07
CA GLU A 23 1.04 -13.27 5.07
C GLU A 23 2.36 -12.49 4.97
N LEU A 24 2.45 -11.54 4.03
CA LEU A 24 3.61 -10.66 3.90
C LEU A 24 3.87 -9.81 5.16
N VAL A 25 2.81 -9.43 5.87
CA VAL A 25 2.88 -8.72 7.15
C VAL A 25 3.24 -9.64 8.30
N ARG A 26 2.74 -10.89 8.35
CA ARG A 26 3.04 -11.87 9.39
C ARG A 26 4.52 -12.20 9.46
N ASP A 27 5.19 -12.31 8.32
CA ASP A 27 6.64 -12.50 8.26
C ASP A 27 7.41 -11.27 8.78
N THR A 28 6.76 -10.09 8.84
CA THR A 28 7.32 -8.87 9.44
C THR A 28 6.84 -8.59 10.87
N GLU A 29 5.83 -9.31 11.37
CA GLU A 29 5.31 -9.23 12.75
C GLU A 29 6.26 -9.80 13.79
N GLU A 30 7.33 -10.50 13.39
CA GLU A 30 8.43 -10.90 14.28
C GLU A 30 9.09 -9.69 14.97
N ASN A 31 8.85 -8.45 14.49
CA ASN A 31 9.31 -7.25 15.15
C ASN A 31 8.19 -6.21 15.32
N ALA A 32 7.39 -6.40 16.36
CA ALA A 32 6.34 -5.47 16.79
C ALA A 32 6.82 -4.01 16.96
N MET A 33 8.13 -3.78 17.12
CA MET A 33 8.70 -2.42 17.18
C MET A 33 8.65 -1.68 15.83
N LEU A 34 8.52 -2.40 14.71
CA LEU A 34 8.48 -1.82 13.36
C LEU A 34 7.08 -1.48 12.86
N ILE A 35 6.05 -2.08 13.46
CA ILE A 35 4.65 -1.91 13.03
C ILE A 35 3.91 -0.92 13.94
N VAL A 36 2.94 -0.22 13.36
CA VAL A 36 2.06 0.68 14.11
C VAL A 36 0.97 -0.09 14.85
N SER A 37 0.34 0.55 15.84
CA SER A 37 -0.86 0.00 16.48
C SER A 37 -2.02 -0.13 15.49
N GLU A 38 -3.02 -0.93 15.84
CA GLU A 38 -4.17 -1.16 14.98
C GLU A 38 -4.97 0.14 14.76
N GLU A 39 -5.07 1.02 15.76
CA GLU A 39 -5.76 2.31 15.64
C GLU A 39 -5.07 3.21 14.60
N VAL A 40 -3.74 3.29 14.64
CA VAL A 40 -2.96 4.07 13.68
C VAL A 40 -3.08 3.46 12.28
N TYR A 41 -3.06 2.13 12.19
CA TYR A 41 -3.24 1.43 10.94
C TYR A 41 -4.60 1.76 10.31
N GLN A 42 -5.70 1.59 11.05
CA GLN A 42 -7.05 1.88 10.58
C GLN A 42 -7.24 3.34 10.17
N ALA A 43 -6.65 4.28 10.91
CA ALA A 43 -6.66 5.70 10.55
C ALA A 43 -5.96 5.96 9.20
N ARG A 44 -4.80 5.32 8.98
CA ARG A 44 -4.06 5.44 7.70
C ARG A 44 -4.83 4.83 6.54
N ILE A 45 -5.47 3.68 6.73
CA ILE A 45 -6.32 3.04 5.71
C ILE A 45 -7.49 3.94 5.36
N SER A 46 -8.24 4.43 6.35
CA SER A 46 -9.38 5.31 6.15
C SER A 46 -9.01 6.57 5.35
N ALA A 47 -7.86 7.17 5.67
CA ALA A 47 -7.35 8.34 4.95
C ALA A 47 -6.99 8.07 3.48
N CYS A 48 -6.67 6.82 3.15
CA CYS A 48 -6.32 6.38 1.81
C CYS A 48 -7.55 5.90 1.01
N GLU A 49 -8.53 5.31 1.66
CA GLU A 49 -9.82 4.93 1.06
C GLU A 49 -10.58 6.15 0.52
N SER A 50 -10.43 7.30 1.17
CA SER A 50 -10.98 8.58 0.71
C SER A 50 -10.06 9.34 -0.28
N CYS A 51 -9.00 8.72 -0.81
CA CYS A 51 -8.00 9.39 -1.63
C CYS A 51 -8.23 9.14 -3.13
N ASP A 52 -8.31 10.22 -3.92
CA ASP A 52 -8.51 10.17 -5.38
C ASP A 52 -7.40 9.41 -6.12
N SER A 53 -6.23 9.27 -5.49
CA SER A 53 -5.06 8.56 -6.03
C SER A 53 -5.05 7.07 -5.67
N LEU A 54 -6.04 6.55 -4.95
CA LEU A 54 -6.19 5.11 -4.73
C LEU A 54 -6.66 4.45 -6.03
N ARG A 55 -6.00 3.35 -6.42
CA ARG A 55 -6.29 2.57 -7.62
C ARG A 55 -6.57 1.14 -7.21
N TYR A 56 -7.59 0.57 -7.86
CA TYR A 56 -8.01 -0.82 -7.64
C TYR A 56 -8.33 -1.14 -6.17
N GLY A 57 -8.67 -0.12 -5.35
CA GLY A 57 -8.96 -0.26 -3.92
C GLY A 57 -7.76 -0.59 -3.02
N THR A 58 -6.56 -0.78 -3.58
CA THR A 58 -5.39 -1.30 -2.82
C THR A 58 -4.09 -0.57 -3.09
N THR A 59 -3.95 0.08 -4.26
CA THR A 59 -2.65 0.54 -4.77
C THR A 59 -2.59 2.06 -4.87
N CYS A 60 -1.52 2.67 -4.35
CA CYS A 60 -1.32 4.11 -4.43
C CYS A 60 -0.74 4.51 -5.80
N ALA A 61 -1.39 5.43 -6.52
CA ALA A 61 -0.89 5.93 -7.81
C ALA A 61 0.43 6.72 -7.71
N HIS A 62 0.79 7.25 -6.54
CA HIS A 62 2.02 8.03 -6.37
C HIS A 62 3.28 7.15 -6.22
N SER A 63 3.14 5.91 -5.75
CA SER A 63 4.29 5.03 -5.50
C SER A 63 4.16 3.62 -6.07
N GLY A 64 2.99 3.23 -6.57
CA GLY A 64 2.69 1.85 -6.99
C GLY A 64 2.67 0.84 -5.84
N CYS A 65 2.73 1.29 -4.58
CA CYS A 65 2.74 0.38 -3.43
C CYS A 65 1.32 0.02 -3.00
N ILE A 66 1.17 -1.19 -2.45
CA ILE A 66 -0.03 -1.59 -1.72
C ILE A 66 -0.13 -0.76 -0.44
N VAL A 67 -1.24 -0.04 -0.31
CA VAL A 67 -1.50 0.89 0.79
C VAL A 67 -1.54 0.15 2.13
N ARG A 68 -2.21 -1.00 2.17
CA ARG A 68 -2.33 -1.81 3.39
C ARG A 68 -0.99 -2.29 3.92
N TYR A 69 -0.12 -2.78 3.05
CA TYR A 69 1.26 -3.10 3.43
C TYR A 69 2.00 -1.86 3.96
N ARG A 70 1.97 -0.74 3.23
CA ARG A 70 2.70 0.47 3.60
C ARG A 70 2.20 1.09 4.92
N ALA A 71 0.89 1.07 5.17
CA ALA A 71 0.26 1.66 6.33
C ALA A 71 0.62 0.94 7.64
N LYS A 72 1.04 -0.33 7.59
CA LYS A 72 1.39 -1.12 8.78
C LYS A 72 2.71 -0.70 9.43
N PHE A 73 3.63 -0.04 8.72
CA PHE A 73 4.97 0.25 9.23
C PHE A 73 5.13 1.66 9.81
N LYS A 74 5.79 1.76 10.97
CA LYS A 74 6.09 3.03 11.66
C LYS A 74 6.94 3.98 10.80
N ASN A 75 7.96 3.43 10.13
CA ASN A 75 8.92 4.20 9.35
C ASN A 75 8.41 4.63 7.95
N LYS A 76 7.15 4.37 7.60
CA LYS A 76 6.55 4.75 6.31
C LYS A 76 5.50 5.85 6.49
N SER A 77 5.64 6.92 5.72
CA SER A 77 4.63 7.97 5.52
C SER A 77 3.90 7.80 4.19
N CYS A 78 2.82 8.56 3.98
CA CYS A 78 2.17 8.67 2.68
C CYS A 78 3.19 9.10 1.60
N PRO A 79 3.24 8.44 0.43
CA PRO A 79 4.23 8.75 -0.60
C PRO A 79 3.93 10.03 -1.38
N PHE A 80 2.77 10.66 -1.18
CA PHE A 80 2.43 11.90 -1.87
C PHE A 80 3.21 13.07 -1.26
N SER A 81 4.13 13.64 -2.04
CA SER A 81 5.03 14.72 -1.59
C SER A 81 4.34 16.06 -1.36
N GLY A 82 3.21 16.33 -2.03
CA GLY A 82 2.51 17.61 -1.90
C GLY A 82 1.67 17.71 -0.63
N LYS A 83 0.82 16.72 -0.38
CA LYS A 83 -0.05 16.68 0.81
C LYS A 83 -0.14 15.25 1.33
N PRO A 84 0.86 14.77 2.11
CA PRO A 84 0.82 13.43 2.66
C PRO A 84 -0.42 13.25 3.54
N LYS A 85 -1.06 12.08 3.44
CA LYS A 85 -2.25 11.72 4.22
C LYS A 85 -1.92 11.25 5.64
N TRP A 86 -0.66 10.85 5.88
CA TRP A 86 -0.15 10.46 7.18
C TRP A 86 1.38 10.54 7.20
N ASP A 87 1.93 10.65 8.42
CA ASP A 87 3.36 10.70 8.69
C ASP A 87 3.90 9.41 9.30
N LYS A 88 5.23 9.34 9.40
CA LYS A 88 5.93 8.30 10.16
C LYS A 88 5.60 8.46 11.65
N VAL A 89 5.56 7.34 12.37
CA VAL A 89 5.39 7.32 13.83
C VAL A 89 6.68 6.78 14.44
N SER A 90 7.07 7.30 15.60
CA SER A 90 8.27 6.87 16.34
C SER A 90 8.08 5.52 17.05
#